data_AF-A0A382BR65-F1
#
_entry.id   AF-A0A382BR65-F1
#
_cell.length_a   1.000
_cell.length_b   1.000
_cell.length_c   1.000
_cell.angle_alpha   90.00
_cell.angle_beta   90.00
_cell.angle_gamma   90.00
#
_symmetry.space_group_name_H-M   'P 1'
#
loop_
_entity.id
_entity.type
_entity.pdbx_description
1 polymer ?
#
loop_
_entity_poly.entity_id
_entity_poly.type
_entity_poly.pdbx_seq_one_letter_code
_entity_poly.pdbx_strand_id
1 'polypeptide(L)'
;MKPINRLIVGISLAMLVATPMSMAQVIEEITVTARKKAENLQDVPISVSVVTSDMLDRMGIKDLQDVTKLDPSLVFDRGFAPDDIRVVVRGIDNGRGRPVVATVVDGVDISSEALATAGASQLISPTLIDIERIEIVKGPQIALYGRTAFAGAISYVTKGASEELEINTSVEVAQDGFHEARISASAPASDNLGIRFNALTWSFDGFHENTVTGNKVGGGEGHSASILFDWNPVGNEKLSIRTRIDTIEDEYASPAQAFVPYNQIAAVPADASWCNGGWVHDASCNGYAQALEAVMAFTPAQAGLIPFASPWYPLKLACPFPGCPMIPDATKAGYGSNGGQIDQETGTIYGGRFDDMEHWVIRGGIPDGDSLFVTQDVNVAHPGGNRNSDMFGSRKEGERMQINLEYDMGVGTFSSITHIADMQLAQQYDIDKQALTHFNQEWDVNGPVKLFSQEFRLQTESDGPFNMAVGALYWHEKKTQSSTGMSVRGMGERCFVEVLRDADTGNIISL
;
A
#
# COMPACT_ATOMS: atom_id res chain seq x y z
N MET A 1 -35.50 42.66 -2.07
CA MET A 1 -35.15 43.54 -3.21
C MET A 1 -33.67 43.86 -3.09
N LYS A 2 -32.77 43.78 -4.07
CA LYS A 2 -32.59 43.10 -5.35
C LYS A 2 -31.04 43.16 -5.55
N PRO A 3 -30.44 42.21 -6.27
CA PRO A 3 -29.01 41.91 -6.23
C PRO A 3 -28.16 42.87 -7.09
N ILE A 4 -26.88 42.99 -6.74
CA ILE A 4 -25.85 43.68 -7.53
C ILE A 4 -25.38 42.75 -8.65
N ASN A 5 -25.67 43.15 -9.89
CA ASN A 5 -25.07 42.66 -11.12
C ASN A 5 -23.61 43.11 -11.23
N ARG A 6 -22.68 42.19 -11.56
CA ARG A 6 -21.55 42.47 -12.46
C ARG A 6 -21.24 41.26 -13.34
N LEU A 7 -21.87 41.27 -14.51
CA LEU A 7 -21.53 40.46 -15.68
C LEU A 7 -20.33 41.15 -16.37
N ILE A 8 -19.17 40.48 -16.47
CA ILE A 8 -18.11 40.90 -17.39
C ILE A 8 -18.26 40.07 -18.66
N VAL A 9 -18.54 40.77 -19.75
CA VAL A 9 -18.70 40.26 -21.11
C VAL A 9 -17.31 40.12 -21.73
N GLY A 10 -16.90 38.91 -22.07
CA GLY A 10 -15.81 38.66 -23.01
C GLY A 10 -16.37 38.63 -24.43
N ILE A 11 -16.00 39.61 -25.26
CA ILE A 11 -16.31 39.61 -26.70
C ILE A 11 -15.14 38.93 -27.42
N SER A 12 -15.33 37.71 -27.89
CA SER A 12 -14.47 37.07 -28.90
C SER A 12 -15.19 37.10 -30.25
N LEU A 13 -14.69 37.92 -31.17
CA LEU A 13 -15.14 37.97 -32.56
C LEU A 13 -14.41 36.86 -33.34
N ALA A 14 -15.03 35.68 -33.46
CA ALA A 14 -14.52 34.62 -34.32
C ALA A 14 -15.28 34.62 -35.65
N MET A 15 -14.60 34.99 -36.74
CA MET A 15 -15.06 34.70 -38.10
C MET A 15 -15.03 33.18 -38.31
N LEU A 16 -16.21 32.59 -38.52
CA LEU A 16 -16.35 31.17 -38.83
C LEU A 16 -16.02 30.96 -40.32
N VAL A 17 -14.77 30.62 -40.62
CA VAL A 17 -14.42 29.97 -41.90
C VAL A 17 -14.54 28.47 -41.66
N ALA A 18 -15.67 27.89 -42.06
CA ALA A 18 -15.88 26.45 -42.00
C ALA A 18 -15.11 25.77 -43.15
N THR A 19 -13.83 25.45 -42.91
CA THR A 19 -13.14 24.42 -43.69
C THR A 19 -13.56 23.04 -43.14
N PRO A 20 -13.90 22.06 -43.98
CA PRO A 20 -14.08 20.69 -43.52
C PRO A 20 -12.72 20.17 -43.07
N MET A 21 -12.48 20.22 -41.76
CA MET A 21 -11.35 19.56 -41.14
C MET A 21 -11.62 18.07 -41.25
N SER A 22 -10.97 17.41 -42.21
CA SER A 22 -10.87 15.96 -42.24
C SER A 22 -10.14 15.54 -40.97
N MET A 23 -10.91 15.22 -39.92
CA MET A 23 -10.44 14.50 -38.75
C MET A 23 -10.09 13.08 -39.23
N ALA A 24 -8.91 12.93 -39.82
CA ALA A 24 -8.23 11.64 -39.76
C ALA A 24 -8.03 11.40 -38.26
N GLN A 25 -8.81 10.47 -37.71
CA GLN A 25 -8.57 9.94 -36.38
C GLN A 25 -7.22 9.22 -36.45
N VAL A 26 -6.14 9.99 -36.28
CA VAL A 26 -4.82 9.44 -36.01
C VAL A 26 -5.00 8.73 -34.69
N ILE A 27 -5.11 7.40 -34.75
CA ILE A 27 -4.98 6.58 -33.56
C ILE A 27 -3.55 6.82 -33.11
N GLU A 28 -3.39 7.52 -31.99
CA GLU A 28 -2.09 7.71 -31.37
C GLU A 28 -1.54 6.33 -31.01
N GLU A 29 -0.42 5.98 -31.63
CA GLU A 29 0.24 4.70 -31.42
C GLU A 29 0.91 4.73 -30.05
N ILE A 30 0.33 4.01 -29.10
CA ILE A 30 0.88 3.89 -27.75
C ILE A 30 1.91 2.76 -27.75
N THR A 31 3.18 3.14 -27.70
CA THR A 31 4.28 2.20 -27.50
C THR A 31 4.39 1.81 -26.04
N VAL A 32 4.49 0.52 -25.77
CA VAL A 32 4.68 -0.02 -24.42
C VAL A 32 5.89 -0.94 -24.36
N THR A 33 6.37 -1.13 -23.15
CA THR A 33 7.49 -2.02 -22.80
C THR A 33 7.04 -3.17 -21.89
N ALA A 34 5.76 -3.53 -21.95
CA ALA A 34 5.16 -4.54 -21.07
C ALA A 34 5.82 -5.93 -21.19
N ARG A 35 6.36 -6.26 -22.38
CA ARG A 35 7.16 -7.47 -22.62
C ARG A 35 8.68 -7.21 -22.66
N LYS A 36 9.09 -6.09 -22.08
CA LYS A 36 10.48 -5.60 -22.05
C LYS A 36 11.07 -5.36 -23.45
N LYS A 37 10.18 -5.17 -24.43
CA LYS A 37 10.44 -4.75 -25.80
C LYS A 37 9.45 -3.63 -26.12
N ALA A 38 9.91 -2.61 -26.85
CA ALA A 38 9.04 -1.56 -27.36
C ALA A 38 8.11 -2.13 -28.45
N GLU A 39 6.80 -2.12 -28.19
CA GLU A 39 5.77 -2.68 -29.08
C GLU A 39 4.50 -1.83 -29.01
N ASN A 40 3.72 -1.81 -30.10
CA ASN A 40 2.40 -1.17 -30.09
C ASN A 40 1.48 -1.91 -29.11
N LEU A 41 0.77 -1.17 -28.25
CA LEU A 41 -0.17 -1.72 -27.27
C LEU A 41 -1.20 -2.69 -27.89
N GLN A 42 -1.62 -2.47 -29.14
CA GLN A 42 -2.59 -3.33 -29.84
C GLN A 42 -2.03 -4.69 -30.22
N ASP A 43 -0.71 -4.81 -30.37
CA ASP A 43 -0.01 -6.04 -30.76
C ASP A 43 0.44 -6.87 -29.56
N VAL A 44 0.36 -6.31 -28.35
CA VAL A 44 0.78 -6.97 -27.12
C VAL A 44 -0.26 -8.02 -26.69
N PRO A 45 0.07 -9.33 -26.69
CA PRO A 45 -0.88 -10.40 -26.41
C PRO A 45 -1.06 -10.66 -24.91
N ILE A 46 -0.95 -9.62 -24.08
CA ILE A 46 -1.19 -9.66 -22.64
C ILE A 46 -2.09 -8.48 -22.23
N SER A 47 -2.81 -8.64 -21.13
CA SER A 47 -3.74 -7.61 -20.67
C SER A 47 -2.96 -6.47 -20.03
N VAL A 48 -2.82 -5.36 -20.77
CA VAL A 48 -2.08 -4.17 -20.37
C VAL A 48 -3.00 -2.96 -20.42
N SER A 49 -2.82 -2.04 -19.48
CA SER A 49 -3.43 -0.72 -19.50
C SER A 49 -2.35 0.33 -19.35
N VAL A 50 -2.51 1.47 -20.03
CA VAL A 50 -1.49 2.52 -20.10
C VAL A 50 -2.10 3.84 -19.68
N VAL A 51 -1.37 4.57 -18.84
CA VAL A 51 -1.66 5.96 -18.46
C VAL A 51 -0.51 6.81 -18.97
N THR A 52 -0.75 7.69 -19.95
CA THR A 52 0.30 8.54 -20.55
C THR A 52 0.54 9.81 -19.73
N SER A 53 1.68 10.47 -19.93
CA SER A 53 2.01 11.76 -19.31
C SER A 53 0.88 12.80 -19.49
N ASP A 54 0.36 12.92 -20.71
CA ASP A 54 -0.79 13.80 -21.02
C ASP A 54 -2.04 13.48 -20.19
N MET A 55 -2.31 12.19 -19.92
CA MET A 55 -3.42 11.79 -19.07
C MET A 55 -3.15 12.11 -17.60
N LEU A 56 -1.91 11.89 -17.13
CA LEU A 56 -1.50 12.23 -15.77
C LEU A 56 -1.75 13.72 -15.51
N ASP A 57 -1.31 14.58 -16.43
CA ASP A 57 -1.46 16.03 -16.33
C ASP A 57 -2.92 16.48 -16.43
N ARG A 58 -3.68 15.99 -17.43
CA ARG A 58 -5.07 16.41 -17.64
C ARG A 58 -6.02 15.95 -16.54
N MET A 59 -5.76 14.80 -15.95
CA MET A 59 -6.61 14.22 -14.90
C MET A 59 -6.11 14.53 -13.49
N GLY A 60 -4.94 15.16 -13.36
CA GLY A 60 -4.32 15.47 -12.06
C GLY A 60 -3.98 14.21 -11.27
N ILE A 61 -3.47 13.17 -11.94
CA ILE A 61 -3.06 11.91 -11.29
C ILE A 61 -1.74 12.15 -10.57
N LYS A 62 -1.76 12.08 -9.24
CA LYS A 62 -0.57 12.41 -8.44
C LYS A 62 0.15 11.20 -7.89
N ASP A 63 -0.60 10.18 -7.48
CA ASP A 63 -0.07 9.02 -6.78
C ASP A 63 -0.63 7.70 -7.31
N LEU A 64 -0.18 6.61 -6.72
CA LEU A 64 -0.63 5.27 -7.07
C LEU A 64 -2.13 5.07 -6.77
N GLN A 65 -2.68 5.73 -5.76
CA GLN A 65 -4.11 5.63 -5.44
C GLN A 65 -4.95 6.19 -6.59
N ASP A 66 -4.55 7.32 -7.18
CA ASP A 66 -5.21 7.89 -8.36
C ASP A 66 -5.13 6.98 -9.58
N VAL A 67 -3.97 6.33 -9.80
CA VAL A 67 -3.79 5.35 -10.88
C VAL A 67 -4.80 4.20 -10.75
N THR A 68 -5.04 3.70 -9.53
CA THR A 68 -6.02 2.60 -9.33
C THR A 68 -7.45 2.98 -9.69
N LYS A 69 -7.81 4.27 -9.67
CA LYS A 69 -9.14 4.76 -10.09
C LYS A 69 -9.35 4.65 -11.60
N LEU A 70 -8.27 4.53 -12.38
CA LEU A 70 -8.31 4.44 -13.85
C LEU A 70 -8.43 3.01 -14.37
N ASP A 71 -8.15 2.00 -13.52
CA ASP A 71 -8.13 0.60 -13.93
C ASP A 71 -9.01 -0.25 -13.01
N PRO A 72 -10.11 -0.83 -13.52
CA PRO A 72 -11.06 -1.59 -12.70
C PRO A 72 -10.49 -2.91 -12.16
N SER A 73 -9.30 -3.31 -12.61
CA SER A 73 -8.62 -4.50 -12.08
C SER A 73 -7.73 -4.20 -10.87
N LEU A 74 -7.49 -2.92 -10.58
CA LEU A 74 -6.69 -2.48 -9.45
C LEU A 74 -7.60 -2.16 -8.26
N VAL A 75 -7.14 -2.56 -7.08
CA VAL A 75 -7.65 -2.05 -5.81
C VAL A 75 -6.46 -1.53 -5.02
N PHE A 76 -6.57 -0.30 -4.56
CA PHE A 76 -5.65 0.29 -3.61
C PHE A 76 -6.18 0.02 -2.21
N ASP A 77 -5.50 -0.87 -1.48
CA ASP A 77 -5.70 -1.03 -0.05
C ASP A 77 -4.56 -0.30 0.67
N ARG A 78 -4.92 0.59 1.59
CA ARG A 78 -3.96 1.22 2.49
C ARG A 78 -4.30 0.75 3.87
N GLY A 79 -3.33 0.13 4.52
CA GLY A 79 -3.49 -0.31 5.89
C GLY A 79 -3.38 0.85 6.86
N PHE A 80 -2.76 0.57 8.00
CA PHE A 80 -2.84 1.47 9.14
C PHE A 80 -1.94 2.72 9.01
N ALA A 81 -0.79 2.58 8.35
CA ALA A 81 0.20 3.64 8.12
C ALA A 81 0.07 4.22 6.70
N PRO A 82 0.43 5.50 6.45
CA PRO A 82 0.53 6.05 5.08
C PRO A 82 1.42 5.22 4.15
N ASP A 83 2.51 4.64 4.66
CA ASP A 83 3.43 3.76 3.91
C ASP A 83 2.99 2.27 3.84
N ASP A 84 1.89 1.88 4.50
CA ASP A 84 1.29 0.53 4.40
C ASP A 84 0.40 0.47 3.14
N ILE A 85 1.05 0.49 1.99
CA ILE A 85 0.39 0.46 0.68
C ILE A 85 0.32 -0.98 0.17
N ARG A 86 -0.87 -1.40 -0.26
CA ARG A 86 -1.14 -2.72 -0.85
C ARG A 86 -1.86 -2.56 -2.17
N VAL A 87 -1.17 -2.94 -3.22
CA VAL A 87 -1.75 -2.97 -4.56
C VAL A 87 -2.29 -4.37 -4.80
N VAL A 88 -3.58 -4.45 -5.07
CA VAL A 88 -4.28 -5.68 -5.39
C VAL A 88 -4.64 -5.65 -6.87
N VAL A 89 -4.19 -6.67 -7.62
CA VAL A 89 -4.56 -6.86 -9.03
C VAL A 89 -5.47 -8.08 -9.13
N ARG A 90 -6.66 -7.91 -9.69
CA ARG A 90 -7.66 -8.99 -9.88
C ARG A 90 -7.99 -9.77 -8.59
N GLY A 91 -8.01 -9.07 -7.45
CA GLY A 91 -8.37 -9.64 -6.15
C GLY A 91 -7.27 -10.47 -5.47
N ILE A 92 -6.05 -10.49 -6.01
CA ILE A 92 -4.90 -11.17 -5.39
C ILE A 92 -4.15 -10.18 -4.52
N ASP A 93 -4.17 -10.41 -3.21
CA ASP A 93 -3.56 -9.57 -2.19
C ASP A 93 -2.42 -10.31 -1.45
N ASN A 94 -1.44 -9.55 -0.98
CA ASN A 94 -0.44 -9.99 -0.02
C ASN A 94 -0.71 -9.32 1.33
N GLY A 95 -1.70 -9.82 2.08
CA GLY A 95 -2.07 -9.19 3.36
C GLY A 95 -0.88 -8.85 4.27
N ARG A 96 0.18 -9.69 4.27
CA ARG A 96 1.50 -9.39 4.87
C ARG A 96 2.66 -9.99 4.06
N GLY A 97 3.85 -9.42 4.24
CA GLY A 97 5.11 -9.96 3.72
C GLY A 97 5.51 -9.39 2.36
N ARG A 98 5.86 -10.28 1.43
CA ARG A 98 6.33 -9.88 0.10
C ARG A 98 5.18 -9.40 -0.79
N PRO A 99 5.31 -8.27 -1.49
CA PRO A 99 4.35 -7.84 -2.49
C PRO A 99 4.11 -8.90 -3.57
N VAL A 100 2.84 -9.03 -3.98
CA VAL A 100 2.43 -9.90 -5.11
C VAL A 100 2.19 -9.12 -6.40
N VAL A 101 2.27 -7.78 -6.35
CA VAL A 101 2.30 -6.91 -7.52
C VAL A 101 3.63 -6.17 -7.54
N ALA A 102 4.42 -6.34 -8.60
CA ALA A 102 5.68 -5.64 -8.74
C ALA A 102 5.42 -4.15 -9.00
N THR A 103 6.08 -3.26 -8.25
CA THR A 103 6.13 -1.84 -8.58
C THR A 103 7.50 -1.55 -9.14
N VAL A 104 7.57 -1.13 -10.40
CA VAL A 104 8.82 -1.05 -11.13
C VAL A 104 9.02 0.36 -11.69
N VAL A 105 10.22 0.90 -11.54
CA VAL A 105 10.62 2.17 -12.16
C VAL A 105 11.77 1.88 -13.13
N ASP A 106 11.57 2.17 -14.41
CA ASP A 106 12.57 1.91 -15.47
C ASP A 106 13.21 0.51 -15.37
N GLY A 107 12.41 -0.52 -15.11
CA GLY A 107 12.86 -1.90 -15.03
C GLY A 107 13.34 -2.40 -13.66
N VAL A 108 13.54 -1.51 -12.68
CA VAL A 108 13.92 -1.88 -11.30
C VAL A 108 12.71 -2.02 -10.39
N ASP A 109 12.59 -3.15 -9.71
CA ASP A 109 11.62 -3.35 -8.61
C ASP A 109 11.99 -2.46 -7.41
N ILE A 110 11.08 -1.56 -7.06
CA ILE A 110 11.23 -0.64 -5.92
C ILE A 110 10.50 -1.12 -4.67
N SER A 111 10.04 -2.37 -4.65
CA SER A 111 9.34 -2.93 -3.51
C SER A 111 10.28 -3.55 -2.47
N SER A 112 9.93 -3.40 -1.19
CA SER A 112 10.60 -3.99 -0.03
C SER A 112 9.64 -4.92 0.72
N GLU A 113 10.21 -5.90 1.42
CA GLU A 113 9.44 -6.85 2.22
C GLU A 113 9.01 -6.22 3.56
N ALA A 114 7.74 -6.41 3.93
CA ALA A 114 7.25 -6.02 5.26
C ALA A 114 7.65 -7.08 6.30
N LEU A 115 8.32 -6.69 7.40
CA LEU A 115 8.71 -7.63 8.47
C LEU A 115 7.70 -7.69 9.62
N ALA A 116 7.23 -6.55 10.15
CA ALA A 116 6.22 -6.55 11.23
C ALA A 116 4.97 -5.70 10.95
N THR A 117 5.08 -4.64 10.14
CA THR A 117 3.90 -3.90 9.64
C THR A 117 3.28 -4.70 8.49
N ALA A 118 1.95 -4.72 8.39
CA ALA A 118 1.31 -5.23 7.20
C ALA A 118 1.59 -4.30 6.00
N GLY A 119 1.47 -4.80 4.77
CA GLY A 119 1.73 -4.03 3.55
C GLY A 119 3.17 -3.94 3.07
N ALA A 120 3.33 -4.02 1.75
CA ALA A 120 4.61 -3.89 1.09
C ALA A 120 5.04 -2.42 1.04
N SER A 121 6.24 -2.10 1.54
CA SER A 121 6.75 -0.74 1.44
C SER A 121 7.36 -0.52 0.06
N GLN A 122 6.97 0.57 -0.61
CA GLN A 122 7.71 1.08 -1.75
C GLN A 122 8.91 1.86 -1.22
N LEU A 123 10.11 1.49 -1.65
CA LEU A 123 11.35 2.14 -1.23
C LEU A 123 11.39 3.61 -1.64
N ILE A 124 10.80 3.98 -2.77
CA ILE A 124 10.76 5.36 -3.24
C ILE A 124 9.37 5.74 -3.74
N SER A 125 8.99 7.00 -3.60
CA SER A 125 7.74 7.50 -4.15
C SER A 125 7.87 7.72 -5.67
N PRO A 126 6.99 7.14 -6.50
CA PRO A 126 6.96 7.42 -7.94
C PRO A 126 6.57 8.86 -8.29
N THR A 127 5.97 9.62 -7.35
CA THR A 127 5.47 10.98 -7.57
C THR A 127 6.58 12.01 -7.83
N LEU A 128 7.81 11.69 -7.42
CA LEU A 128 9.02 12.48 -7.70
C LEU A 128 9.43 12.47 -9.18
N ILE A 129 9.04 11.45 -9.92
CA ILE A 129 9.68 11.13 -11.18
C ILE A 129 8.88 11.75 -12.34
N ASP A 130 9.56 12.37 -13.29
CA ASP A 130 8.93 12.85 -14.52
C ASP A 130 8.50 11.63 -15.38
N ILE A 131 7.25 11.21 -15.18
CA ILE A 131 6.68 10.01 -15.78
C ILE A 131 6.28 10.29 -17.24
N GLU A 132 6.78 9.44 -18.14
CA GLU A 132 6.34 9.40 -19.53
C GLU A 132 5.04 8.62 -19.66
N ARG A 133 4.98 7.46 -18.97
CA ARG A 133 3.78 6.62 -18.90
C ARG A 133 3.85 5.62 -17.75
N ILE A 134 2.67 5.13 -17.35
CA ILE A 134 2.51 4.03 -16.41
C ILE A 134 1.87 2.87 -17.16
N GLU A 135 2.52 1.70 -17.13
CA GLU A 135 2.03 0.47 -17.74
C GLU A 135 1.58 -0.50 -16.64
N ILE A 136 0.29 -0.87 -16.66
CA ILE A 136 -0.33 -1.80 -15.71
C ILE A 136 -0.47 -3.15 -16.41
N VAL A 137 0.36 -4.11 -16.02
CA VAL A 137 0.37 -5.46 -16.57
C VAL A 137 -0.38 -6.41 -15.64
N LYS A 138 -1.43 -7.05 -16.16
CA LYS A 138 -2.37 -7.84 -15.35
C LYS A 138 -2.11 -9.33 -15.46
N GLY A 139 -2.13 -10.01 -14.32
CA GLY A 139 -1.89 -11.45 -14.21
C GLY A 139 -0.42 -11.80 -13.97
N PRO A 140 -0.07 -13.09 -13.86
CA PRO A 140 1.28 -13.50 -13.49
C PRO A 140 2.34 -13.08 -14.51
N GLN A 141 3.36 -12.35 -14.04
CA GLN A 141 4.48 -11.82 -14.85
C GLN A 141 5.85 -12.04 -14.21
N ILE A 142 6.01 -13.08 -13.39
CA ILE A 142 7.27 -13.39 -12.67
C ILE A 142 8.47 -13.50 -13.63
N ALA A 143 8.26 -14.05 -14.84
CA ALA A 143 9.31 -14.20 -15.83
C ALA A 143 9.88 -12.87 -16.36
N LEU A 144 9.09 -11.79 -16.35
CA LEU A 144 9.47 -10.49 -16.93
C LEU A 144 9.76 -9.42 -15.87
N TYR A 145 9.08 -9.48 -14.73
CA TYR A 145 9.15 -8.47 -13.67
C TYR A 145 9.68 -9.01 -12.33
N GLY A 146 10.02 -10.30 -12.27
CA GLY A 146 10.73 -10.89 -11.14
C GLY A 146 9.84 -11.32 -9.96
N ARG A 147 10.46 -11.42 -8.79
CA ARG A 147 9.97 -12.13 -7.60
C ARG A 147 8.61 -11.68 -7.05
N THR A 148 8.21 -10.45 -7.34
CA THR A 148 7.01 -9.79 -6.78
C THR A 148 5.87 -9.69 -7.78
N ALA A 149 6.03 -10.19 -9.02
CA ALA A 149 5.05 -10.03 -10.09
C ALA A 149 4.07 -11.22 -10.24
N PHE A 150 3.57 -11.78 -9.13
CA PHE A 150 2.66 -12.94 -9.17
C PHE A 150 1.25 -12.57 -9.66
N ALA A 151 0.72 -11.43 -9.22
CA ALA A 151 -0.59 -10.92 -9.61
C ALA A 151 -0.54 -9.94 -10.78
N GLY A 152 0.62 -9.30 -11.00
CA GLY A 152 0.83 -8.30 -12.04
C GLY A 152 2.05 -7.45 -11.79
N ALA A 153 2.18 -6.38 -12.58
CA ALA A 153 3.19 -5.35 -12.40
C ALA A 153 2.61 -3.97 -12.74
N ILE A 154 3.06 -2.95 -12.02
CA ILE A 154 2.87 -1.53 -12.35
C ILE A 154 4.25 -0.99 -12.69
N SER A 155 4.45 -0.62 -13.95
CA SER A 155 5.72 -0.16 -14.49
C SER A 155 5.64 1.33 -14.81
N TYR A 156 6.34 2.12 -14.01
CA TYR A 156 6.58 3.54 -14.24
C TYR A 156 7.74 3.67 -15.23
N VAL A 157 7.44 4.20 -16.41
CA VAL A 157 8.44 4.55 -17.42
C VAL A 157 8.61 6.05 -17.40
N THR A 158 9.86 6.46 -17.24
CA THR A 158 10.20 7.85 -16.98
C THR A 158 10.77 8.51 -18.24
N LYS A 159 10.58 9.82 -18.35
CA LYS A 159 11.13 10.58 -19.47
C LYS A 159 12.66 10.52 -19.44
N GLY A 160 13.25 10.20 -20.59
CA GLY A 160 14.70 10.30 -20.80
C GLY A 160 15.17 11.76 -20.84
N ALA A 161 16.46 12.00 -21.05
CA ALA A 161 16.96 13.35 -21.29
C ALA A 161 16.45 13.92 -22.64
N SER A 162 16.12 15.20 -22.68
CA SER A 162 15.67 15.89 -23.90
C SER A 162 16.85 16.27 -24.80
N GLU A 163 16.60 16.31 -26.11
CA GLU A 163 17.59 16.74 -27.12
C GLU A 163 17.78 18.26 -27.15
N GLU A 164 16.84 19.02 -26.59
CA GLU A 164 16.90 20.48 -26.42
C GLU A 164 16.68 20.85 -24.96
N LEU A 165 16.96 22.11 -24.59
CA LEU A 165 16.65 22.60 -23.26
C LEU A 165 15.13 22.61 -23.03
N GLU A 166 14.67 21.78 -22.10
CA GLU A 166 13.30 21.69 -21.64
C GLU A 166 13.25 22.09 -20.17
N ILE A 167 12.34 22.99 -19.79
CA ILE A 167 12.11 23.37 -18.38
C ILE A 167 10.61 23.44 -18.15
N ASN A 168 10.13 22.64 -17.20
CA ASN A 168 8.75 22.63 -16.76
C ASN A 168 8.69 22.95 -15.26
N THR A 169 7.79 23.84 -14.87
CA THR A 169 7.55 24.18 -13.46
C THR A 169 6.06 24.17 -13.19
N SER A 170 5.68 23.69 -12.02
CA SER A 170 4.31 23.77 -11.52
C SER A 170 4.30 24.26 -10.08
N VAL A 171 3.26 25.02 -9.75
CA VAL A 171 2.93 25.41 -8.39
C VAL A 171 1.44 25.15 -8.22
N GLU A 172 1.09 24.40 -7.19
CA GLU A 172 -0.28 24.08 -6.85
C GLU A 172 -0.60 24.57 -5.45
N VAL A 173 -1.79 25.14 -5.31
CA VAL A 173 -2.37 25.55 -4.04
C VAL A 173 -3.79 25.04 -4.00
N ALA A 174 -4.14 24.26 -2.98
CA ALA A 174 -5.48 23.73 -2.79
C ALA A 174 -5.96 23.91 -1.33
N GLN A 175 -7.12 23.35 -1.02
CA GLN A 175 -7.72 23.42 0.31
C GLN A 175 -6.86 22.72 1.37
N ASP A 176 -7.16 22.99 2.65
CA ASP A 176 -6.53 22.34 3.81
C ASP A 176 -4.99 22.43 3.81
N GLY A 177 -4.47 23.61 3.46
CA GLY A 177 -3.03 23.90 3.50
C GLY A 177 -2.20 23.15 2.46
N PHE A 178 -2.84 22.60 1.42
CA PHE A 178 -2.11 21.90 0.37
C PHE A 178 -1.30 22.87 -0.50
N HIS A 179 0.01 22.69 -0.51
CA HIS A 179 0.94 23.40 -1.36
C HIS A 179 1.87 22.39 -2.03
N GLU A 180 2.10 22.54 -3.33
CA GLU A 180 3.07 21.73 -4.06
C GLU A 180 3.85 22.64 -5.01
N ALA A 181 5.15 22.42 -5.12
CA ALA A 181 5.97 23.03 -6.16
C ALA A 181 6.87 21.97 -6.79
N ARG A 182 6.87 21.91 -8.12
CA ARG A 182 7.67 20.98 -8.91
C ARG A 182 8.49 21.74 -9.93
N ILE A 183 9.70 21.25 -10.15
CA ILE A 183 10.55 21.66 -11.27
C ILE A 183 11.10 20.42 -11.96
N SER A 184 11.04 20.42 -13.28
CA SER A 184 11.74 19.49 -14.16
C SER A 184 12.58 20.30 -15.14
N ALA A 185 13.82 19.90 -15.35
CA ALA A 185 14.69 20.50 -16.34
C ALA A 185 15.50 19.42 -17.03
N SER A 186 15.67 19.54 -18.34
CA SER A 186 16.50 18.63 -19.11
C SER A 186 17.18 19.32 -20.27
N ALA A 187 18.36 18.84 -20.63
CA ALA A 187 19.14 19.34 -21.74
C ALA A 187 20.20 18.31 -22.17
N PRO A 188 20.69 18.39 -23.42
CA PRO A 188 21.94 17.75 -23.80
C PRO A 188 23.11 18.44 -23.08
N ALA A 189 23.95 17.66 -22.40
CA ALA A 189 25.23 18.13 -21.87
C ALA A 189 26.36 18.04 -22.93
N SER A 190 26.21 17.12 -23.89
CA SER A 190 27.02 16.96 -25.10
C SER A 190 26.21 16.24 -26.18
N ASP A 191 26.80 15.99 -27.35
CA ASP A 191 26.20 15.22 -28.45
C ASP A 191 25.78 13.78 -28.06
N ASN A 192 26.24 13.31 -26.90
CA ASN A 192 26.15 11.91 -26.52
C ASN A 192 25.81 11.69 -25.04
N LEU A 193 25.58 12.77 -24.29
CA LEU A 193 25.17 12.75 -22.89
C LEU A 193 24.02 13.75 -22.70
N GLY A 194 22.87 13.25 -22.28
CA GLY A 194 21.74 14.05 -21.84
C GLY A 194 21.60 14.01 -20.31
N ILE A 195 21.08 15.09 -19.73
CA ILE A 195 20.83 15.20 -18.29
C ILE A 195 19.37 15.61 -18.09
N ARG A 196 18.71 15.02 -17.09
CA ARG A 196 17.40 15.45 -16.59
C ARG A 196 17.45 15.58 -15.07
N PHE A 197 16.84 16.63 -14.54
CA PHE A 197 16.73 16.91 -13.12
C PHE A 197 15.26 17.14 -12.77
N ASN A 198 14.81 16.57 -11.66
CA ASN A 198 13.48 16.79 -11.10
C ASN A 198 13.60 17.12 -9.62
N ALA A 199 12.79 18.05 -9.13
CA ALA A 199 12.61 18.27 -7.71
C ALA A 199 11.15 18.59 -7.39
N LEU A 200 10.73 18.15 -6.21
CA LEU A 200 9.38 18.27 -5.70
C LEU A 200 9.45 18.68 -4.23
N THR A 201 8.61 19.64 -3.85
CA THR A 201 8.28 19.90 -2.46
C THR A 201 6.77 19.98 -2.32
N TRP A 202 6.25 19.42 -1.23
CA TRP A 202 4.83 19.48 -0.94
C TRP A 202 4.58 19.61 0.56
N SER A 203 3.45 20.20 0.92
CA SER A 203 2.94 20.27 2.29
C SER A 203 1.43 20.16 2.27
N PHE A 204 0.86 19.60 3.32
CA PHE A 204 -0.56 19.41 3.48
C PHE A 204 -0.93 19.39 4.96
N ASP A 205 -1.84 20.26 5.40
CA ASP A 205 -2.17 20.33 6.83
C ASP A 205 -2.99 19.12 7.29
N GLY A 206 -3.79 18.53 6.40
CA GLY A 206 -4.70 17.43 6.72
C GLY A 206 -6.17 17.85 6.69
N PHE A 207 -7.04 16.93 6.28
CA PHE A 207 -8.48 17.19 6.19
C PHE A 207 -9.17 17.24 7.55
N HIS A 208 -8.66 16.50 8.53
CA HIS A 208 -9.37 16.25 9.79
C HIS A 208 -8.76 17.06 10.93
N GLU A 209 -9.59 17.41 11.90
CA GLU A 209 -9.20 18.05 13.15
C GLU A 209 -9.34 17.06 14.29
N ASN A 210 -8.29 16.92 15.09
CA ASN A 210 -8.33 16.16 16.33
C ASN A 210 -9.12 16.95 17.37
N THR A 211 -10.25 16.39 17.82
CA THR A 211 -11.16 17.09 18.74
C THR A 211 -10.62 17.25 20.17
N VAL A 212 -9.55 16.54 20.51
CA VAL A 212 -8.89 16.62 21.83
C VAL A 212 -7.86 17.75 21.84
N THR A 213 -7.05 17.83 20.78
CA THR A 213 -5.91 18.78 20.71
C THR A 213 -6.23 20.05 19.92
N GLY A 214 -7.23 20.01 19.03
CA GLY A 214 -7.53 21.06 18.06
C GLY A 214 -6.56 21.11 16.87
N ASN A 215 -5.58 20.20 16.81
CA ASN A 215 -4.61 20.16 15.71
C ASN A 215 -5.18 19.44 14.49
N LYS A 216 -4.67 19.79 13.30
CA LYS A 216 -4.95 19.03 12.08
C LYS A 216 -4.19 17.70 12.08
N VAL A 217 -4.79 16.67 11.49
CA VAL A 217 -4.24 15.31 11.38
C VAL A 217 -4.44 14.72 9.99
N GLY A 218 -3.60 13.73 9.65
CA GLY A 218 -3.54 13.14 8.31
C GLY A 218 -2.91 14.04 7.25
N GLY A 219 -2.21 15.09 7.68
CA GLY A 219 -1.35 15.92 6.85
C GLY A 219 0.03 15.31 6.62
N GLY A 220 0.94 16.11 6.08
CA GLY A 220 2.33 15.75 5.88
C GLY A 220 3.09 16.80 5.08
N GLU A 221 4.38 16.58 4.94
CA GLU A 221 5.26 17.36 4.09
C GLU A 221 6.34 16.47 3.49
N GLY A 222 6.90 16.89 2.38
CA GLY A 222 7.97 16.13 1.77
C GLY A 222 8.79 16.92 0.77
N HIS A 223 10.03 16.49 0.64
CA HIS A 223 11.03 17.01 -0.26
C HIS A 223 11.67 15.84 -1.01
N SER A 224 11.88 16.03 -2.30
CA SER A 224 12.45 14.98 -3.14
C SER A 224 13.20 15.57 -4.32
N ALA A 225 14.29 14.93 -4.73
CA ALA A 225 15.04 15.30 -5.92
C ALA A 225 15.56 14.05 -6.67
N SER A 226 15.61 14.15 -8.00
CA SER A 226 16.11 13.10 -8.89
C SER A 226 16.99 13.71 -9.96
N ILE A 227 18.11 13.05 -10.27
CA ILE A 227 18.94 13.37 -11.43
C ILE A 227 19.14 12.11 -12.28
N LEU A 228 19.03 12.28 -13.58
CA LEU A 228 19.17 11.24 -14.59
C LEU A 228 20.21 11.65 -15.61
N PHE A 229 21.02 10.68 -16.02
CA PHE A 229 22.02 10.78 -17.07
C PHE A 229 21.74 9.72 -18.12
N ASP A 230 21.50 10.15 -19.36
CA ASP A 230 21.38 9.27 -20.53
C ASP A 230 22.65 9.39 -21.36
N TRP A 231 23.46 8.35 -21.38
CA TRP A 231 24.77 8.37 -22.01
C TRP A 231 24.89 7.30 -23.10
N ASN A 232 25.18 7.75 -24.31
CA ASN A 232 25.51 6.91 -25.46
C ASN A 232 27.01 7.10 -25.77
N PRO A 233 27.90 6.16 -25.43
CA PRO A 233 29.35 6.39 -25.54
C PRO A 233 29.81 6.64 -26.98
N VAL A 234 30.64 7.69 -27.17
CA VAL A 234 31.20 8.04 -28.49
C VAL A 234 31.97 6.85 -29.07
N GLY A 235 31.64 6.48 -30.30
CA GLY A 235 32.27 5.35 -31.02
C GLY A 235 31.64 3.99 -30.73
N ASN A 236 30.54 3.92 -29.96
CA ASN A 236 29.76 2.71 -29.74
C ASN A 236 28.25 3.00 -29.70
N GLU A 237 27.64 3.16 -30.87
CA GLU A 237 26.20 3.43 -31.04
C GLU A 237 25.29 2.31 -30.52
N LYS A 238 25.86 1.14 -30.22
CA LYS A 238 25.14 -0.03 -29.71
C LYS A 238 24.98 -0.02 -28.19
N LEU A 239 25.68 0.86 -27.48
CA LEU A 239 25.70 0.91 -26.03
C LEU A 239 24.94 2.14 -25.54
N SER A 240 23.93 1.92 -24.70
CA SER A 240 23.25 2.98 -23.95
C SER A 240 23.39 2.73 -22.46
N ILE A 241 23.59 3.79 -21.69
CA ILE A 241 23.70 3.75 -20.24
C ILE A 241 22.81 4.84 -19.66
N ARG A 242 21.79 4.44 -18.92
CA ARG A 242 20.92 5.33 -18.15
C ARG A 242 21.25 5.19 -16.67
N THR A 243 21.66 6.28 -16.04
CA THR A 243 21.90 6.33 -14.59
C THR A 243 20.90 7.27 -13.95
N ARG A 244 20.29 6.85 -12.85
CA ARG A 244 19.41 7.68 -12.01
C ARG A 244 19.88 7.66 -10.57
N ILE A 245 19.82 8.81 -9.93
CA ILE A 245 20.02 8.97 -8.50
C ILE A 245 18.83 9.76 -7.95
N ASP A 246 18.24 9.27 -6.88
CA ASP A 246 17.09 9.88 -6.23
C ASP A 246 17.35 10.06 -4.74
N THR A 247 16.78 11.12 -4.16
CA THR A 247 16.68 11.36 -2.73
C THR A 247 15.27 11.76 -2.37
N ILE A 248 14.82 11.31 -1.21
CA ILE A 248 13.47 11.53 -0.69
C ILE A 248 13.53 11.74 0.81
N GLU A 249 12.71 12.65 1.32
CA GLU A 249 12.40 12.86 2.72
C GLU A 249 10.92 13.22 2.78
N ASP A 250 10.08 12.27 3.17
CA ASP A 250 8.66 12.46 3.38
C ASP A 250 8.34 12.25 4.87
N GLU A 251 7.56 13.15 5.43
CA GLU A 251 6.98 13.07 6.77
C GLU A 251 5.45 13.13 6.65
N TYR A 252 4.76 12.13 7.18
CA TYR A 252 3.32 12.07 7.23
C TYR A 252 2.88 12.10 8.69
N ALA A 253 1.96 13.01 9.01
CA ALA A 253 1.32 13.02 10.32
C ALA A 253 0.49 11.73 10.51
N SER A 254 0.11 11.47 11.76
CA SER A 254 -0.77 10.36 12.08
C SER A 254 -2.07 10.44 11.27
N PRO A 255 -2.49 9.33 10.61
CA PRO A 255 -3.72 9.35 9.83
C PRO A 255 -4.91 9.60 10.73
N ALA A 256 -5.95 10.23 10.17
CA ALA A 256 -7.21 10.44 10.86
C ALA A 256 -7.87 9.09 11.19
N GLN A 257 -8.12 8.85 12.48
CA GLN A 257 -8.75 7.63 12.96
C GLN A 257 -9.84 7.95 13.96
N ALA A 258 -10.93 7.19 13.91
CA ALA A 258 -12.01 7.29 14.87
C ALA A 258 -12.30 5.90 15.44
N PHE A 259 -12.51 5.83 16.75
CA PHE A 259 -13.10 4.67 17.37
C PHE A 259 -14.59 4.62 17.02
N VAL A 260 -15.02 3.58 16.32
CA VAL A 260 -16.45 3.34 16.07
C VAL A 260 -17.00 2.55 17.26
N PRO A 261 -17.78 3.17 18.17
CA PRO A 261 -18.33 2.46 19.30
C PRO A 261 -19.31 1.40 18.82
N TYR A 262 -19.27 0.22 19.45
CA TYR A 262 -20.24 -0.84 19.20
C TYR A 262 -21.65 -0.37 19.62
N ASN A 263 -22.60 -0.42 18.70
CA ASN A 263 -23.95 0.14 18.88
C ASN A 263 -24.94 -0.84 19.55
N GLN A 264 -24.64 -2.14 19.59
CA GLN A 264 -25.36 -3.13 20.39
C GLN A 264 -24.41 -4.22 20.89
N ILE A 265 -24.51 -4.54 22.18
CA ILE A 265 -23.92 -5.72 22.78
C ILE A 265 -24.98 -6.82 22.67
N ALA A 266 -24.82 -7.75 21.72
CA ALA A 266 -25.69 -8.92 21.65
C ALA A 266 -25.10 -10.02 22.54
N ALA A 267 -25.84 -10.45 23.57
CA ALA A 267 -25.47 -11.63 24.33
C ALA A 267 -25.45 -12.85 23.39
N VAL A 268 -24.33 -13.59 23.39
CA VAL A 268 -24.29 -14.91 22.76
C VAL A 268 -25.30 -15.79 23.49
N PRO A 269 -26.24 -16.45 22.79
CA PRO A 269 -27.13 -17.41 23.43
C PRO A 269 -26.32 -18.45 24.21
N ALA A 270 -26.73 -18.84 25.42
CA ALA A 270 -25.97 -19.76 26.28
C ALA A 270 -25.69 -21.14 25.62
N ASP A 271 -26.41 -21.46 24.56
CA ASP A 271 -26.30 -22.62 23.69
C ASP A 271 -25.20 -22.50 22.60
N ALA A 272 -24.62 -21.30 22.43
CA ALA A 272 -23.65 -20.97 21.37
C ALA A 272 -22.20 -20.74 21.85
N SER A 273 -21.93 -20.76 23.15
CA SER A 273 -20.62 -20.48 23.76
C SER A 273 -19.73 -21.72 23.90
N TRP A 274 -19.33 -22.30 22.77
CA TRP A 274 -18.23 -23.29 22.72
C TRP A 274 -17.10 -22.74 21.89
N CYS A 275 -15.94 -22.45 22.50
CA CYS A 275 -14.69 -22.21 21.77
C CYS A 275 -13.81 -23.46 21.83
N ASN A 276 -13.14 -23.77 20.72
CA ASN A 276 -12.11 -24.80 20.67
C ASN A 276 -10.75 -24.09 20.77
N GLY A 277 -10.14 -24.07 21.95
CA GLY A 277 -8.85 -23.41 22.19
C GLY A 277 -7.99 -24.27 23.11
N GLY A 278 -6.82 -24.67 22.61
CA GLY A 278 -5.83 -25.46 23.35
C GLY A 278 -4.72 -24.58 23.93
N TRP A 279 -4.11 -25.04 25.02
CA TRP A 279 -2.90 -24.45 25.58
C TRP A 279 -1.66 -25.07 24.91
N VAL A 280 -0.74 -24.26 24.40
CA VAL A 280 0.56 -24.76 23.95
C VAL A 280 1.54 -24.66 25.12
N HIS A 281 2.08 -25.81 25.54
CA HIS A 281 3.08 -25.88 26.59
C HIS A 281 4.47 -25.79 25.94
N ASP A 282 5.06 -24.60 25.89
CA ASP A 282 6.50 -24.47 25.61
C ASP A 282 7.26 -24.61 26.94
N ALA A 283 8.14 -25.60 27.03
CA ALA A 283 8.98 -25.82 28.22
C ALA A 283 10.03 -24.71 28.43
N SER A 284 10.23 -23.81 27.45
CA SER A 284 11.24 -22.75 27.51
C SER A 284 10.79 -21.50 28.28
N CYS A 285 9.49 -21.32 28.48
CA CYS A 285 8.91 -20.19 29.18
C CYS A 285 7.94 -20.72 30.23
N ASN A 286 8.18 -20.41 31.50
CA ASN A 286 7.43 -20.95 32.64
C ASN A 286 6.00 -20.35 32.74
N GLY A 287 5.21 -20.46 31.67
CA GLY A 287 3.89 -19.86 31.50
C GLY A 287 3.18 -20.35 30.23
N TYR A 288 1.86 -20.47 30.31
CA TYR A 288 1.01 -20.94 29.23
C TYR A 288 0.83 -19.85 28.15
N ALA A 289 0.99 -20.21 26.86
CA ALA A 289 0.56 -19.36 25.75
C ALA A 289 -0.82 -19.81 25.27
N GLN A 290 -1.76 -18.86 25.19
CA GLN A 290 -3.14 -19.09 24.75
C GLN A 290 -3.30 -18.75 23.27
N ALA A 291 -3.77 -19.71 22.47
CA ALA A 291 -4.23 -19.45 21.10
C ALA A 291 -5.77 -19.48 21.10
N LEU A 292 -6.39 -18.37 20.69
CA LEU A 292 -7.85 -18.24 20.56
C LEU A 292 -8.26 -18.56 19.11
N GLU A 293 -8.95 -19.67 18.89
CA GLU A 293 -9.71 -19.90 17.66
C GLU A 293 -11.19 -19.62 17.89
N ALA A 294 -11.78 -18.75 17.06
CA ALA A 294 -13.19 -18.42 17.14
C ALA A 294 -14.06 -19.54 16.57
N VAL A 295 -15.04 -20.00 17.36
CA VAL A 295 -16.11 -20.88 16.91
C VAL A 295 -17.41 -20.11 17.04
N MET A 296 -18.16 -19.98 15.95
CA MET A 296 -19.46 -19.32 15.97
C MET A 296 -20.57 -20.36 15.88
N ALA A 297 -21.58 -20.22 16.74
CA ALA A 297 -22.81 -21.01 16.73
C ALA A 297 -24.03 -20.11 16.57
N PHE A 298 -24.69 -20.19 15.42
CA PHE A 298 -25.96 -19.49 15.16
C PHE A 298 -26.96 -20.45 14.54
N THR A 299 -28.25 -20.25 14.79
CA THR A 299 -29.29 -20.79 13.92
C THR A 299 -29.43 -19.93 12.66
N PRO A 300 -29.83 -20.48 11.50
CA PRO A 300 -30.10 -19.70 10.28
C PRO A 300 -31.09 -18.55 10.51
N ALA A 301 -32.09 -18.75 11.39
CA ALA A 301 -33.04 -17.72 11.80
C ALA A 301 -32.39 -16.56 12.58
N GLN A 302 -31.42 -16.86 13.45
CA GLN A 302 -30.66 -15.84 14.18
C GLN A 302 -29.68 -15.10 13.28
N ALA A 303 -29.09 -15.75 12.27
CA ALA A 303 -28.10 -15.17 11.38
C ALA A 303 -28.67 -14.32 10.23
N GLY A 304 -29.99 -14.41 9.97
CA GLY A 304 -30.59 -13.78 8.78
C GLY A 304 -30.12 -14.38 7.45
N LEU A 305 -29.48 -15.56 7.50
CA LEU A 305 -28.91 -16.25 6.36
C LEU A 305 -29.92 -17.24 5.79
N ILE A 306 -30.09 -17.23 4.46
CA ILE A 306 -30.78 -18.30 3.73
C ILE A 306 -29.92 -19.57 3.92
N PRO A 307 -30.51 -20.73 4.30
CA PRO A 307 -29.75 -21.93 4.65
C PRO A 307 -29.16 -22.56 3.38
N PHE A 308 -28.06 -22.00 2.88
CA PHE A 308 -27.21 -22.75 1.97
C PHE A 308 -26.38 -23.74 2.79
N ALA A 309 -26.36 -24.98 2.30
CA ALA A 309 -25.87 -26.18 2.95
C ALA A 309 -24.43 -26.06 3.43
N SER A 310 -24.25 -25.51 4.62
CA SER A 310 -23.02 -25.60 5.37
C SER A 310 -22.99 -26.98 6.07
N PRO A 311 -21.93 -27.80 5.90
CA PRO A 311 -21.83 -29.15 6.45
C PRO A 311 -21.76 -29.18 8.00
N TRP A 312 -21.77 -28.00 8.62
CA TRP A 312 -21.55 -27.78 10.04
C TRP A 312 -22.84 -27.74 10.89
N TYR A 313 -24.01 -27.92 10.26
CA TYR A 313 -25.30 -28.00 10.96
C TYR A 313 -25.71 -29.46 11.24
N PRO A 314 -26.29 -29.76 12.41
CA PRO A 314 -26.86 -31.08 12.69
C PRO A 314 -27.88 -31.45 11.60
N LEU A 315 -27.80 -32.67 11.08
CA LEU A 315 -28.73 -33.12 10.05
C LEU A 315 -30.00 -33.71 10.70
N LYS A 316 -31.15 -33.46 10.09
CA LYS A 316 -32.42 -34.16 10.37
C LYS A 316 -32.91 -34.89 9.14
N LEU A 317 -33.71 -35.93 9.36
CA LEU A 317 -34.45 -36.56 8.28
C LEU A 317 -35.43 -35.54 7.67
N ALA A 318 -35.45 -35.43 6.35
CA ALA A 318 -36.43 -34.59 5.67
C ALA A 318 -37.88 -35.12 5.84
N CYS A 319 -38.03 -36.40 6.21
CA CYS A 319 -39.32 -37.07 6.38
C CYS A 319 -39.21 -38.30 7.31
N PRO A 320 -40.31 -38.75 7.95
CA PRO A 320 -40.27 -39.65 9.10
C PRO A 320 -40.12 -41.16 8.80
N PHE A 321 -39.72 -41.55 7.57
CA PHE A 321 -39.65 -42.95 7.16
C PHE A 321 -38.22 -43.43 6.84
N PRO A 322 -37.92 -44.73 6.94
CA PRO A 322 -36.60 -45.29 6.66
C PRO A 322 -36.18 -45.02 5.20
N GLY A 323 -34.97 -44.49 4.99
CA GLY A 323 -34.40 -44.18 3.68
C GLY A 323 -34.52 -42.71 3.24
N CYS A 324 -35.07 -41.83 4.09
CA CYS A 324 -35.22 -40.42 3.75
C CYS A 324 -33.87 -39.67 3.73
N PRO A 325 -33.65 -38.73 2.79
CA PRO A 325 -32.45 -37.91 2.77
C PRO A 325 -32.32 -37.05 4.04
N MET A 326 -31.10 -36.96 4.52
CA MET A 326 -30.71 -36.09 5.64
C MET A 326 -30.51 -34.66 5.12
N ILE A 327 -31.14 -33.68 5.76
CA ILE A 327 -31.03 -32.25 5.46
C ILE A 327 -30.54 -31.46 6.67
N PRO A 328 -29.85 -30.32 6.50
CA PRO A 328 -29.49 -29.45 7.61
C PRO A 328 -30.71 -29.05 8.47
N ASP A 329 -30.63 -29.24 9.78
CA ASP A 329 -31.67 -28.83 10.71
C ASP A 329 -31.51 -27.34 11.04
N ALA A 330 -32.18 -26.49 10.25
CA ALA A 330 -32.18 -25.04 10.42
C ALA A 330 -32.78 -24.53 11.75
N THR A 331 -33.23 -25.43 12.62
CA THR A 331 -33.71 -25.10 13.97
C THR A 331 -32.63 -25.28 15.04
N LYS A 332 -31.48 -25.83 14.68
CA LYS A 332 -30.35 -26.07 15.59
C LYS A 332 -29.14 -25.23 15.18
N ALA A 333 -28.33 -24.84 16.16
CA ALA A 333 -27.10 -24.11 15.91
C ALA A 333 -26.10 -25.03 15.18
N GLY A 334 -25.42 -24.49 14.17
CA GLY A 334 -24.28 -25.14 13.51
C GLY A 334 -22.98 -24.58 14.05
N TYR A 335 -21.97 -25.42 14.23
CA TYR A 335 -20.68 -25.05 14.81
C TYR A 335 -19.60 -25.09 13.73
N GLY A 336 -19.10 -23.93 13.30
CA GLY A 336 -18.01 -23.84 12.32
C GLY A 336 -16.70 -23.42 12.97
N SER A 337 -15.62 -24.18 12.73
CA SER A 337 -14.24 -23.71 12.94
C SER A 337 -13.62 -23.38 11.59
N ASN A 338 -12.90 -22.26 11.51
CA ASN A 338 -12.08 -21.90 10.34
C ASN A 338 -10.61 -22.30 10.51
N GLY A 339 -10.29 -23.05 11.57
CA GLY A 339 -8.93 -23.40 11.96
C GLY A 339 -8.55 -24.81 11.55
N GLY A 340 -7.71 -24.93 10.52
CA GLY A 340 -6.90 -26.12 10.37
C GLY A 340 -5.65 -25.95 11.21
N GLN A 341 -5.52 -26.70 12.32
CA GLN A 341 -4.30 -27.40 12.74
C GLN A 341 -4.63 -28.50 13.76
N ILE A 342 -4.29 -29.73 13.40
CA ILE A 342 -4.22 -30.89 14.28
C ILE A 342 -2.74 -30.98 14.71
N ASP A 343 -2.47 -31.06 16.00
CA ASP A 343 -1.18 -31.58 16.47
C ASP A 343 -1.07 -33.03 15.99
N GLN A 344 -0.20 -33.25 14.99
CA GLN A 344 -0.04 -34.55 14.32
C GLN A 344 0.59 -35.62 15.23
N GLU A 345 1.13 -35.28 16.39
CA GLU A 345 1.74 -36.24 17.30
C GLU A 345 0.78 -36.75 18.38
N THR A 346 -0.15 -35.91 18.85
CA THR A 346 -0.98 -36.24 20.04
C THR A 346 -2.47 -36.43 19.77
N GLY A 347 -3.00 -35.98 18.62
CA GLY A 347 -4.36 -36.28 18.16
C GLY A 347 -5.51 -35.90 19.11
N THR A 348 -5.29 -35.04 20.10
CA THR A 348 -6.28 -34.77 21.16
C THR A 348 -6.93 -33.39 20.98
N ILE A 349 -8.28 -33.38 20.91
CA ILE A 349 -9.10 -32.15 20.93
C ILE A 349 -9.45 -31.84 22.39
N TYR A 350 -9.00 -30.70 22.89
CA TYR A 350 -9.33 -30.23 24.24
C TYR A 350 -10.52 -29.26 24.18
N GLY A 351 -11.71 -29.76 24.54
CA GLY A 351 -12.92 -28.93 24.65
C GLY A 351 -13.05 -28.31 26.04
N GLY A 352 -13.17 -26.98 26.09
CA GLY A 352 -13.51 -26.22 27.29
C GLY A 352 -14.87 -25.54 27.15
N ARG A 353 -15.69 -25.58 28.21
CA ARG A 353 -16.94 -24.82 28.29
C ARG A 353 -16.63 -23.50 29.01
N PHE A 354 -16.74 -22.39 28.30
CA PHE A 354 -16.71 -21.05 28.88
C PHE A 354 -18.15 -20.53 28.90
N ASP A 355 -18.74 -20.37 30.08
CA ASP A 355 -20.12 -19.88 30.24
C ASP A 355 -20.23 -18.35 30.04
N ASP A 356 -19.12 -17.65 29.75
CA ASP A 356 -18.98 -16.19 29.85
C ASP A 356 -18.17 -15.53 28.71
N MET A 357 -17.91 -16.21 27.60
CA MET A 357 -17.23 -15.60 26.46
C MET A 357 -18.17 -14.68 25.66
N GLU A 358 -18.17 -13.40 25.97
CA GLU A 358 -18.79 -12.35 25.15
C GLU A 358 -17.98 -12.15 23.86
N HIS A 359 -18.37 -12.82 22.77
CA HIS A 359 -17.84 -12.48 21.44
C HIS A 359 -18.75 -11.48 20.73
N TRP A 360 -18.12 -10.43 20.20
CA TRP A 360 -18.80 -9.25 19.66
C TRP A 360 -19.17 -9.47 18.19
N VAL A 361 -20.45 -9.31 17.86
CA VAL A 361 -20.92 -9.28 16.47
C VAL A 361 -21.55 -7.91 16.22
N ILE A 362 -20.96 -7.14 15.31
CA ILE A 362 -21.49 -5.85 14.89
C ILE A 362 -22.61 -6.10 13.87
N ARG A 363 -23.85 -5.67 14.17
CA ARG A 363 -24.95 -5.60 13.20
C ARG A 363 -25.45 -4.17 13.08
N GLY A 364 -25.25 -3.57 11.91
CA GLY A 364 -25.77 -2.25 11.56
C GLY A 364 -24.86 -1.54 10.56
N GLY A 365 -25.40 -0.56 9.84
CA GLY A 365 -24.59 0.42 9.11
C GLY A 365 -24.05 1.47 10.08
N ILE A 366 -22.85 2.00 9.81
CA ILE A 366 -22.31 3.18 10.50
C ILE A 366 -23.23 4.35 10.14
N PRO A 367 -24.05 4.89 11.06
CA PRO A 367 -24.82 6.08 10.77
C PRO A 367 -23.83 7.24 10.67
N ASP A 368 -23.91 8.03 9.60
CA ASP A 368 -23.16 9.29 9.44
C ASP A 368 -21.65 9.15 9.68
N GLY A 369 -20.94 8.47 8.76
CA GLY A 369 -19.46 8.38 8.80
C GLY A 369 -18.77 9.75 8.92
N ASP A 370 -19.42 10.81 8.43
CA ASP A 370 -18.96 12.21 8.54
C ASP A 370 -19.05 12.79 9.97
N SER A 371 -19.73 12.10 10.90
CA SER A 371 -19.86 12.49 12.32
C SER A 371 -18.87 11.78 13.25
N LEU A 372 -18.03 10.90 12.69
CA LEU A 372 -16.98 10.23 13.46
C LEU A 372 -15.91 11.26 13.85
N PHE A 373 -15.81 11.54 15.15
CA PHE A 373 -14.78 12.43 15.69
C PHE A 373 -13.41 11.74 15.69
N VAL A 374 -12.40 12.43 15.21
CA VAL A 374 -11.01 12.02 15.38
C VAL A 374 -10.57 12.41 16.78
N THR A 375 -10.16 11.42 17.57
CA THR A 375 -9.80 11.55 18.97
C THR A 375 -8.49 10.80 19.21
N GLN A 376 -7.36 11.47 18.99
CA GLN A 376 -6.04 11.00 19.40
C GLN A 376 -5.66 11.76 20.66
N ASP A 377 -5.22 11.07 21.70
CA ASP A 377 -4.82 11.73 22.95
C ASP A 377 -3.43 12.38 22.82
N VAL A 378 -3.12 13.29 23.74
CA VAL A 378 -1.78 13.87 23.83
C VAL A 378 -0.88 12.83 24.49
N ASN A 379 0.23 12.46 23.84
CA ASN A 379 1.13 11.47 24.41
C ASN A 379 1.89 12.04 25.62
N VAL A 380 1.36 11.77 26.82
CA VAL A 380 1.94 12.19 28.09
C VAL A 380 3.00 11.23 28.62
N ALA A 381 3.06 10.02 28.05
CA ALA A 381 3.95 8.95 28.51
C ALA A 381 5.39 9.09 27.97
N HIS A 382 5.61 9.97 26.98
CA HIS A 382 6.91 10.10 26.31
C HIS A 382 7.90 11.01 27.03
N PRO A 383 9.13 10.54 27.28
CA PRO A 383 10.25 11.40 27.67
C PRO A 383 10.78 12.17 26.44
N GLY A 384 11.41 13.32 26.67
CA GLY A 384 12.12 14.07 25.61
C GLY A 384 11.26 15.06 24.80
N GLY A 385 11.66 15.29 23.54
CA GLY A 385 11.12 16.34 22.66
C GLY A 385 9.70 16.12 22.15
N ASN A 386 9.20 14.88 22.20
CA ASN A 386 7.83 14.52 21.82
C ASN A 386 6.86 14.55 23.03
N ARG A 387 7.33 15.05 24.18
CA ARG A 387 6.51 15.17 25.39
C ARG A 387 5.45 16.25 25.19
N ASN A 388 4.18 15.84 25.23
CA ASN A 388 3.01 16.67 24.92
C ASN A 388 2.84 17.05 23.43
N SER A 389 3.49 16.35 22.50
CA SER A 389 3.17 16.45 21.08
C SER A 389 2.20 15.33 20.67
N ASP A 390 1.50 15.54 19.55
CA ASP A 390 0.83 14.44 18.84
C ASP A 390 1.89 13.51 18.24
N MET A 391 1.52 12.27 17.90
CA MET A 391 2.43 11.28 17.31
C MET A 391 2.97 11.78 15.97
N PHE A 392 4.28 11.63 15.71
CA PHE A 392 4.89 12.15 14.47
C PHE A 392 4.47 11.39 13.20
N GLY A 393 3.76 10.26 13.34
CA GLY A 393 3.19 9.50 12.23
C GLY A 393 4.23 8.62 11.53
N SER A 394 4.66 8.95 10.32
CA SER A 394 5.73 8.23 9.62
C SER A 394 6.70 9.16 8.93
N ARG A 395 7.99 8.83 9.00
CA ARG A 395 9.06 9.42 8.22
C ARG A 395 9.70 8.37 7.33
N LYS A 396 9.88 8.72 6.07
CA LYS A 396 10.58 7.92 5.08
C LYS A 396 11.62 8.80 4.41
N GLU A 397 12.88 8.46 4.59
CA GLU A 397 13.99 9.20 4.01
C GLU A 397 15.03 8.26 3.42
N GLY A 398 15.77 8.72 2.41
CA GLY A 398 16.88 7.95 1.89
C GLY A 398 17.24 8.27 0.46
N GLU A 399 18.07 7.39 -0.09
CA GLU A 399 18.64 7.55 -1.41
C GLU A 399 18.57 6.26 -2.21
N ARG A 400 18.41 6.41 -3.52
CA ARG A 400 18.40 5.31 -4.48
C ARG A 400 19.31 5.63 -5.65
N MET A 401 20.06 4.64 -6.10
CA MET A 401 20.81 4.69 -7.36
C MET A 401 20.42 3.53 -8.25
N GLN A 402 20.27 3.82 -9.53
CA GLN A 402 19.97 2.84 -10.57
C GLN A 402 20.90 3.07 -11.78
N ILE A 403 21.41 1.98 -12.35
CA ILE A 403 22.17 2.00 -13.59
C ILE A 403 21.58 0.93 -14.51
N ASN A 404 21.05 1.36 -15.66
CA ASN A 404 20.61 0.50 -16.73
C ASN A 404 21.62 0.60 -17.87
N LEU A 405 22.23 -0.51 -18.23
CA LEU A 405 23.07 -0.63 -19.41
C LEU A 405 22.35 -1.51 -20.42
N GLU A 406 22.26 -1.07 -21.66
CA GLU A 406 21.76 -1.88 -22.77
C GLU A 406 22.80 -1.92 -23.89
N TYR A 407 23.01 -3.11 -24.46
CA TYR A 407 23.93 -3.34 -25.55
C TYR A 407 23.24 -4.10 -26.69
N ASP A 408 23.16 -3.46 -27.86
CA ASP A 408 22.62 -4.05 -29.08
C ASP A 408 23.65 -4.99 -29.75
N MET A 409 23.37 -6.29 -29.66
CA MET A 409 24.17 -7.35 -30.27
C MET A 409 23.81 -7.60 -31.75
N GLY A 410 22.81 -6.91 -32.29
CA GLY A 410 22.24 -7.05 -33.64
C GLY A 410 21.28 -8.23 -33.82
N VAL A 411 21.41 -9.27 -32.99
CA VAL A 411 20.48 -10.42 -32.94
C VAL A 411 19.56 -10.37 -31.71
N GLY A 412 19.71 -9.34 -30.89
CA GLY A 412 19.07 -9.18 -29.60
C GLY A 412 19.81 -8.17 -28.73
N THR A 413 19.23 -7.92 -27.56
CA THR A 413 19.69 -6.91 -26.62
C THR A 413 20.17 -7.58 -25.33
N PHE A 414 21.36 -7.19 -24.88
CA PHE A 414 21.85 -7.51 -23.55
C PHE A 414 21.58 -6.34 -22.62
N SER A 415 20.93 -6.60 -21.48
CA SER A 415 20.64 -5.59 -20.46
C SER A 415 21.32 -5.96 -19.14
N SER A 416 21.91 -4.97 -18.49
CA SER A 416 22.41 -5.05 -17.11
C SER A 416 21.76 -3.95 -16.29
N ILE A 417 21.00 -4.34 -15.27
CA ILE A 417 20.23 -3.42 -14.42
C ILE A 417 20.75 -3.54 -12.99
N THR A 418 21.42 -2.49 -12.52
CA THR A 418 21.93 -2.39 -11.15
C THR A 418 21.03 -1.46 -10.35
N HIS A 419 20.70 -1.85 -9.12
CA HIS A 419 19.91 -1.05 -8.19
C HIS A 419 20.50 -1.12 -6.79
N ILE A 420 20.64 0.06 -6.18
CA ILE A 420 21.14 0.25 -4.82
C ILE A 420 20.17 1.20 -4.12
N ALA A 421 19.76 0.86 -2.91
CA ALA A 421 18.97 1.77 -2.08
C ALA A 421 19.42 1.70 -0.62
N ASP A 422 19.41 2.86 0.04
CA ASP A 422 19.60 3.00 1.49
C ASP A 422 18.48 3.89 2.01
N MET A 423 17.53 3.28 2.69
CA MET A 423 16.30 3.93 3.15
C MET A 423 16.21 3.82 4.66
N GLN A 424 15.73 4.86 5.32
CA GLN A 424 15.36 4.86 6.72
C GLN A 424 13.84 5.04 6.80
N LEU A 425 13.20 4.11 7.52
CA LEU A 425 11.77 4.17 7.82
C LEU A 425 11.61 4.32 9.33
N ALA A 426 10.81 5.30 9.73
CA ALA A 426 10.36 5.50 11.10
C ALA A 426 8.84 5.65 11.09
N GLN A 427 8.15 4.95 11.99
CA GLN A 427 6.72 5.04 12.17
C GLN A 427 6.40 5.02 13.65
N GLN A 428 5.47 5.87 14.07
CA GLN A 428 4.96 5.95 15.42
C GLN A 428 3.50 6.37 15.35
N TYR A 429 2.61 5.53 15.87
CA TYR A 429 1.20 5.82 15.88
C TYR A 429 0.53 5.39 17.18
N ASP A 430 -0.47 6.17 17.56
CA ASP A 430 -1.52 5.78 18.48
C ASP A 430 -2.49 4.82 17.76
N ILE A 431 -2.64 3.61 18.30
CA ILE A 431 -3.49 2.56 17.74
C ILE A 431 -4.74 2.30 18.57
N ASP A 432 -4.93 2.97 19.71
CA ASP A 432 -6.14 2.78 20.53
C ASP A 432 -7.35 3.58 20.06
N LYS A 433 -7.11 4.70 19.37
CA LYS A 433 -8.14 5.54 18.74
C LYS A 433 -9.07 6.22 19.75
N GLN A 434 -8.62 6.42 20.99
CA GLN A 434 -9.41 7.00 22.07
C GLN A 434 -8.85 8.35 22.52
N ALA A 435 -9.73 9.20 23.06
CA ALA A 435 -9.32 10.46 23.70
C ALA A 435 -8.68 10.29 25.09
N LEU A 436 -8.51 9.05 25.57
CA LEU A 436 -8.23 8.79 26.98
C LEU A 436 -6.73 8.81 27.26
N THR A 437 -6.25 9.87 27.90
CA THR A 437 -4.82 10.08 28.25
C THR A 437 -4.17 8.99 29.13
N HIS A 438 -4.93 8.00 29.61
CA HIS A 438 -4.47 6.89 30.45
C HIS A 438 -4.64 5.51 29.78
N PHE A 439 -5.22 5.48 28.59
CA PHE A 439 -5.20 4.34 27.69
C PHE A 439 -4.29 4.80 26.55
N ASN A 440 -3.09 4.24 26.47
CA ASN A 440 -2.18 4.51 25.36
C ASN A 440 -1.75 3.15 24.83
N GLN A 441 -2.13 2.88 23.58
CA GLN A 441 -1.58 1.80 22.80
C GLN A 441 -0.77 2.35 21.64
N GLU A 442 0.54 2.14 21.69
CA GLU A 442 1.47 2.71 20.72
C GLU A 442 2.21 1.64 19.94
N TRP A 443 2.46 1.92 18.66
CA TRP A 443 3.32 1.10 17.81
C TRP A 443 4.42 1.96 17.21
N ASP A 444 5.67 1.69 17.64
CA ASP A 444 6.87 2.22 16.99
C ASP A 444 7.47 1.19 16.04
N VAL A 445 7.88 1.65 14.87
CA VAL A 445 8.65 0.89 13.89
C VAL A 445 9.80 1.74 13.41
N ASN A 446 11.02 1.33 13.71
CA ASN A 446 12.21 2.02 13.22
C ASN A 446 13.16 1.05 12.55
N GLY A 447 13.69 1.43 11.39
CA GLY A 447 14.53 0.50 10.66
C GLY A 447 15.12 0.98 9.35
N PRO A 448 16.44 0.82 9.14
CA PRO A 448 17.04 0.97 7.83
C PRO A 448 16.73 -0.23 6.93
N VAL A 449 16.59 0.05 5.64
CA VAL A 449 16.53 -0.92 4.55
C VAL A 449 17.69 -0.63 3.59
N LYS A 450 18.63 -1.58 3.50
CA LYS A 450 19.71 -1.54 2.51
C LYS A 450 19.47 -2.59 1.45
N LEU A 451 19.45 -2.18 0.20
CA LEU A 451 19.18 -3.04 -0.95
C LEU A 451 20.32 -2.96 -1.96
N PHE A 452 20.73 -4.12 -2.44
CA PHE A 452 21.50 -4.26 -3.67
C PHE A 452 20.82 -5.32 -4.55
N SER A 453 20.57 -4.99 -5.82
CA SER A 453 20.19 -5.97 -6.82
C SER A 453 20.90 -5.76 -8.15
N GLN A 454 21.15 -6.87 -8.84
CA GLN A 454 21.73 -6.88 -10.17
C GLN A 454 20.95 -7.87 -11.03
N GLU A 455 20.39 -7.38 -12.13
CA GLU A 455 19.81 -8.22 -13.16
C GLU A 455 20.71 -8.23 -14.40
N PHE A 456 20.87 -9.41 -14.99
CA PHE A 456 21.37 -9.55 -16.36
C PHE A 456 20.30 -10.21 -17.20
N ARG A 457 20.09 -9.68 -18.41
CA ARG A 457 19.12 -10.22 -19.35
C ARG A 457 19.70 -10.25 -20.76
N LEU A 458 19.35 -11.29 -21.49
CA LEU A 458 19.55 -11.41 -22.93
C LEU A 458 18.20 -11.70 -23.56
N GLN A 459 17.80 -10.86 -24.51
CA GLN A 459 16.53 -11.00 -25.22
C GLN A 459 16.76 -10.93 -26.73
N THR A 460 16.15 -11.84 -27.48
CA THR A 460 16.19 -11.79 -28.95
C THR A 460 15.20 -10.76 -29.47
N GLU A 461 15.57 -10.07 -30.54
CA GLU A 461 14.70 -9.14 -31.26
C GLU A 461 14.49 -9.66 -32.68
N SER A 462 13.62 -10.67 -32.81
CA SER A 462 13.29 -11.28 -34.10
C SER A 462 11.84 -11.00 -34.47
N ASP A 463 11.62 -10.67 -35.75
CA ASP A 463 10.28 -10.60 -36.36
C ASP A 463 9.70 -12.00 -36.65
N GLY A 464 10.49 -13.05 -36.41
CA GLY A 464 10.07 -14.44 -36.53
C GLY A 464 9.12 -14.88 -35.40
N PRO A 465 8.53 -16.08 -35.53
CA PRO A 465 7.55 -16.60 -34.57
C PRO A 465 8.16 -16.99 -33.21
N PHE A 466 9.48 -16.96 -33.07
CA PHE A 466 10.20 -17.33 -31.85
C PHE A 466 11.02 -16.15 -31.35
N ASN A 467 10.69 -15.71 -30.13
CA ASN A 467 11.50 -14.79 -29.35
C ASN A 467 11.85 -15.48 -28.01
N MET A 468 13.09 -15.30 -27.57
CA MET A 468 13.62 -15.88 -26.34
C MET A 468 14.14 -14.77 -25.43
N ALA A 469 13.88 -14.92 -24.13
CA ALA A 469 14.50 -14.12 -23.09
C ALA A 469 15.09 -15.05 -22.03
N VAL A 470 16.33 -14.79 -21.65
CA VAL A 470 17.03 -15.45 -20.53
C VAL A 470 17.56 -14.36 -19.64
N GLY A 471 17.39 -14.52 -18.33
CA GLY A 471 17.94 -13.58 -17.36
C GLY A 471 18.21 -14.23 -16.02
N ALA A 472 19.00 -13.51 -15.21
CA ALA A 472 19.29 -13.85 -13.84
C ALA A 472 19.23 -12.58 -13.00
N LEU A 473 18.51 -12.65 -11.88
CA LEU A 473 18.39 -11.59 -10.89
C LEU A 473 19.07 -12.04 -9.60
N TYR A 474 20.05 -11.25 -9.15
CA TYR A 474 20.56 -11.30 -7.78
C TYR A 474 19.89 -10.19 -6.96
N TRP A 475 19.33 -10.54 -5.80
CA TRP A 475 18.67 -9.60 -4.89
C TRP A 475 19.17 -9.84 -3.47
N HIS A 476 19.68 -8.79 -2.83
CA HIS A 476 20.13 -8.81 -1.45
C HIS A 476 19.55 -7.60 -0.71
N GLU A 477 18.58 -7.85 0.17
CA GLU A 477 17.97 -6.84 1.02
C GLU A 477 18.30 -7.16 2.48
N LYS A 478 18.87 -6.17 3.18
CA LYS A 478 19.10 -6.21 4.62
C LYS A 478 18.20 -5.18 5.27
N LYS A 479 17.25 -5.67 6.05
CA LYS A 479 16.29 -4.85 6.80
C LYS A 479 16.42 -5.14 8.28
N THR A 480 16.58 -4.09 9.07
CA THR A 480 16.51 -4.16 10.54
C THR A 480 15.23 -3.47 10.94
N GLN A 481 14.36 -4.13 11.70
CA GLN A 481 13.14 -3.51 12.21
C GLN A 481 13.12 -3.66 13.73
N SER A 482 13.16 -2.54 14.45
CA SER A 482 12.83 -2.49 15.88
C SER A 482 11.36 -2.15 16.02
N SER A 483 10.61 -3.00 16.71
CA SER A 483 9.22 -2.71 17.04
C SER A 483 9.05 -2.68 18.55
N THR A 484 8.57 -1.57 19.07
CA THR A 484 8.17 -1.43 20.47
C THR A 484 6.69 -1.15 20.54
N GLY A 485 6.01 -1.90 21.40
CA GLY A 485 4.59 -1.73 21.66
C GLY A 485 4.40 -1.46 23.15
N MET A 486 3.69 -0.37 23.46
CA MET A 486 3.28 -0.06 24.83
C MET A 486 1.76 -0.14 24.90
N SER A 487 1.24 -0.87 25.88
CA SER A 487 -0.20 -0.91 26.17
C SER A 487 -0.38 -0.61 27.65
N VAL A 488 -0.81 0.59 27.98
CA VAL A 488 -1.17 0.96 29.37
C VAL A 488 -2.68 0.94 29.48
N ARG A 489 -3.22 0.05 30.32
CA ARG A 489 -4.67 -0.09 30.55
C ARG A 489 -5.00 0.10 32.02
N GLY A 490 -5.59 1.24 32.37
CA GLY A 490 -6.22 1.45 33.66
C GLY A 490 -7.67 0.95 33.67
N MET A 491 -7.92 -0.28 34.16
CA MET A 491 -9.28 -0.69 34.49
C MET A 491 -9.58 -0.31 35.94
N GLY A 492 -10.39 0.71 36.14
CA GLY A 492 -10.82 1.12 37.47
C GLY A 492 -12.21 0.60 37.81
N GLU A 493 -12.30 -0.30 38.80
CA GLU A 493 -13.11 0.03 39.97
C GLU A 493 -12.15 0.53 41.07
N ARG A 494 -11.99 1.86 41.16
CA ARG A 494 -11.39 2.62 42.28
C ARG A 494 -10.11 2.08 42.97
N CYS A 495 -9.11 1.60 42.23
CA CYS A 495 -7.77 1.41 42.79
C CYS A 495 -6.71 2.15 41.95
N PHE A 496 -5.95 3.03 42.61
CA PHE A 496 -4.78 3.71 42.03
C PHE A 496 -3.59 2.73 42.06
N VAL A 497 -2.93 2.56 40.91
CA VAL A 497 -1.65 1.84 40.79
C VAL A 497 -0.63 2.85 40.27
N GLU A 498 0.49 2.99 40.98
CA GLU A 498 1.56 3.94 40.66
C GLU A 498 2.76 3.18 40.08
N VAL A 499 2.92 3.25 38.75
CA VAL A 499 4.01 2.56 38.04
C VAL A 499 5.16 3.53 37.84
N LEU A 500 6.32 3.23 38.43
CA LEU A 500 7.54 4.00 38.25
C LEU A 500 8.39 3.38 37.14
N ARG A 501 8.77 4.17 36.15
CA ARG A 501 9.59 3.72 35.02
C ARG A 501 10.92 4.47 34.93
N ASP A 502 11.89 3.78 34.37
CA ASP A 502 13.17 4.34 33.97
C ASP A 502 12.98 5.18 32.70
N ALA A 503 13.37 6.45 32.78
CA ALA A 503 13.05 7.44 31.74
C ALA A 503 13.86 7.24 30.45
N ASP A 504 15.00 6.55 30.50
CA ASP A 504 15.88 6.40 29.33
C ASP A 504 15.66 5.06 28.61
N THR A 505 15.13 4.06 29.32
CA THR A 505 14.99 2.68 28.79
C THR A 505 13.57 2.18 28.71
N GLY A 506 12.60 2.87 29.34
CA GLY A 506 11.20 2.45 29.38
C GLY A 506 10.91 1.25 30.30
N ASN A 507 11.93 0.74 31.00
CA ASN A 507 11.81 -0.40 31.91
C ASN A 507 10.99 -0.03 33.16
N ILE A 508 10.23 -0.99 33.69
CA ILE A 508 9.48 -0.84 34.94
C ILE A 508 10.44 -0.98 36.12
N ILE A 509 10.56 0.07 36.94
CA ILE A 509 11.36 0.09 38.17
C ILE A 509 10.53 -0.42 39.35
N SER A 510 9.25 -0.04 39.44
CA SER A 510 8.31 -0.56 40.46
C SER A 510 6.85 -0.45 40.02
N LEU A 511 6.00 -1.29 40.61
CA LEU A 511 4.54 -1.41 40.41
C LEU A 511 3.78 -1.18 41.71
#